data_AF-A0A2W6B3L0-F1
#
_entry.id   AF-A0A2W6B3L0-F1
#
_cell.length_a   1.000
_cell.length_b   1.000
_cell.length_c   1.000
_cell.angle_alpha   90.00
_cell.angle_beta   90.00
_cell.angle_gamma   90.00
#
_symmetry.space_group_name_H-M   'P 1'
#
loop_
_entity.id
_entity.type
_entity.pdbx_description
1 polymer ?
#
loop_
_entity_poly.entity_id
_entity_poly.type
_entity_poly.pdbx_seq_one_letter_code
_entity_poly.pdbx_strand_id
1 'polypeptide(L)'
;MRVVEDAREDWVEGPEPVINATGVILHTNLGRAPLSREAVASTARAAAYCDLEYEKNRGTRGSRHDRVRALPLALTDAEGAHVTVNNASAVLLSLTALARRKEVI
;
A
#
# COMPACT_ATOMS: atom_id res chain seq x y z
N MET A 1 0.81 30.68 -20.82
CA MET A 1 0.13 30.43 -19.52
C MET A 1 1.21 29.92 -18.61
N ARG A 2 1.98 30.84 -18.01
CA ARG A 2 3.36 30.58 -17.56
C ARG A 2 3.48 29.37 -16.63
N VAL A 3 2.55 29.21 -15.69
CA VAL A 3 2.50 28.07 -14.76
C VAL A 3 2.41 26.70 -15.46
N VAL A 4 1.73 26.60 -16.61
CA VAL A 4 1.62 25.32 -17.34
C VAL A 4 2.78 25.09 -18.30
N GLU A 5 3.45 26.15 -18.73
CA GLU A 5 4.72 26.04 -19.47
C GLU A 5 5.84 25.62 -18.51
N ASP A 6 5.96 26.29 -17.36
CA ASP A 6 6.91 25.96 -16.28
C ASP A 6 6.69 24.53 -15.77
N ALA A 7 5.43 24.12 -15.54
CA ALA A 7 5.09 22.75 -15.14
C ALA A 7 5.33 21.69 -16.22
N ARG A 8 5.54 22.05 -17.48
CA ARG A 8 5.93 21.10 -18.54
C ARG A 8 7.44 20.97 -18.65
N GLU A 9 8.16 22.06 -18.44
CA GLU A 9 9.62 22.07 -18.46
C GLU A 9 10.22 21.42 -17.21
N ASP A 10 9.62 21.66 -16.04
CA ASP A 10 10.12 21.15 -14.75
C ASP A 10 9.59 19.75 -14.40
N TRP A 11 8.62 19.23 -15.16
CA TRP A 11 8.07 17.89 -14.90
C TRP A 11 8.95 16.81 -15.51
N VAL A 12 9.84 16.29 -14.68
CA VAL A 12 10.59 15.07 -15.00
C VAL A 12 9.62 13.89 -15.00
N GLU A 13 9.59 13.13 -16.10
CA GLU A 13 8.82 11.88 -16.17
C GLU A 13 9.21 10.96 -15.00
N GLY A 14 8.22 10.22 -14.49
CA GLY A 14 8.42 9.31 -13.37
C GLY A 14 9.44 8.20 -13.66
N PRO A 15 9.74 7.33 -12.67
CA PRO A 15 10.70 6.24 -12.87
C PRO A 15 10.36 5.36 -14.08
N GLU A 16 11.36 5.07 -14.90
CA GLU A 16 11.24 4.24 -16.09
C GLU A 16 11.42 2.73 -15.78
N PRO A 17 10.81 1.82 -16.57
CA PRO A 17 11.05 0.39 -16.45
C PRO A 17 12.51 0.01 -16.72
N VAL A 18 13.03 -0.96 -15.97
CA VAL A 18 14.41 -1.46 -16.11
C VAL A 18 14.46 -2.99 -16.23
N ILE A 19 15.52 -3.51 -16.87
CA ILE A 19 15.82 -4.95 -16.90
C ILE A 19 16.71 -5.29 -15.71
N ASN A 20 16.20 -6.12 -14.79
CA ASN A 20 16.99 -6.62 -13.67
C ASN A 20 17.88 -7.80 -14.09
N ALA A 21 19.17 -7.54 -14.34
CA ALA A 21 20.18 -8.55 -14.64
C ALA A 21 21.10 -8.89 -13.43
N THR A 22 20.75 -8.44 -12.22
CA THR A 22 21.61 -8.61 -11.02
C THR A 22 21.52 -10.01 -10.39
N GLY A 23 20.49 -10.78 -10.71
CA GLY A 23 20.15 -12.02 -10.00
C GLY A 23 19.47 -11.81 -8.63
N VAL A 24 19.34 -10.57 -8.16
CA VAL A 24 18.66 -10.23 -6.90
C VAL A 24 17.16 -10.10 -7.14
N ILE A 25 16.36 -11.03 -6.58
CA ILE A 25 14.90 -11.06 -6.77
C ILE A 25 14.22 -9.88 -6.05
N LEU A 26 14.45 -9.73 -4.74
CA LEU A 26 13.92 -8.62 -3.94
C LEU A 26 14.92 -7.46 -3.89
N HIS A 27 15.05 -6.77 -5.02
CA HIS A 27 16.01 -5.68 -5.14
C HIS A 27 15.44 -4.36 -4.60
N THR A 28 15.89 -3.90 -3.43
CA THR A 28 15.37 -2.67 -2.79
C THR A 28 15.46 -1.45 -3.69
N ASN A 29 16.59 -1.25 -4.38
CA ASN A 29 16.76 -0.08 -5.26
C ASN A 29 15.96 -0.15 -6.57
N LEU A 30 15.48 -1.33 -6.97
CA LEU A 30 14.66 -1.53 -8.19
C LEU A 30 13.17 -1.75 -7.86
N GLY A 31 12.75 -1.42 -6.63
CA GLY A 31 11.34 -1.44 -6.26
C GLY A 31 10.83 -2.77 -5.65
N ARG A 32 11.71 -3.67 -5.23
CA ARG A 32 11.36 -4.96 -4.59
C ARG A 32 10.58 -5.89 -5.53
N ALA A 33 9.43 -6.41 -5.09
CA ALA A 33 8.65 -7.39 -5.83
C ALA A 33 7.81 -6.72 -6.93
N PRO A 34 7.97 -7.12 -8.21
CA PRO A 34 7.06 -6.70 -9.27
C PRO A 34 5.63 -7.19 -9.01
N LEU A 35 4.64 -6.41 -9.42
CA LEU A 35 3.23 -6.80 -9.34
C LEU A 35 2.85 -7.76 -10.46
N SER A 36 1.95 -8.71 -10.18
CA SER A 36 1.34 -9.53 -11.23
C SER A 36 0.45 -8.69 -12.15
N ARG A 37 0.13 -9.21 -13.34
CA ARG A 37 -0.76 -8.53 -14.28
C ARG A 37 -2.15 -8.26 -13.67
N GLU A 38 -2.65 -9.20 -12.89
CA GLU A 38 -3.95 -9.12 -12.21
C GLU A 38 -3.95 -8.04 -11.13
N ALA A 39 -2.85 -7.93 -10.36
CA ALA A 39 -2.69 -6.90 -9.35
C ALA A 39 -2.64 -5.49 -9.99
N VAL A 40 -1.87 -5.32 -11.07
CA VAL A 40 -1.83 -4.06 -11.84
C VAL A 40 -3.21 -3.70 -12.38
N ALA A 41 -3.91 -4.66 -12.99
CA ALA A 41 -5.27 -4.44 -13.50
C ALA A 41 -6.27 -4.07 -12.39
N SER A 42 -6.11 -4.64 -11.18
CA SER A 42 -6.96 -4.30 -10.03
C SER A 42 -6.71 -2.87 -9.55
N THR A 43 -5.46 -2.43 -9.48
CA THR A 43 -5.10 -1.06 -9.13
C THR A 43 -5.66 -0.07 -10.16
N ALA A 44 -5.54 -0.39 -11.46
CA ALA A 44 -6.08 0.45 -12.52
C ALA A 44 -7.61 0.63 -12.41
N ARG A 45 -8.36 -0.44 -12.06
CA ARG A 45 -9.81 -0.33 -11.79
C ARG A 45 -10.13 0.56 -10.59
N ALA A 46 -9.26 0.58 -9.59
CA ALA A 46 -9.42 1.41 -8.40
C ALA A 46 -8.96 2.87 -8.57
N ALA A 47 -8.49 3.25 -9.77
CA ALA A 47 -8.03 4.61 -10.06
C ALA A 47 -9.17 5.64 -10.18
N ALA A 48 -10.42 5.18 -10.32
CA ALA A 48 -11.63 6.01 -10.27
C ALA A 48 -12.35 5.82 -8.92
N TYR A 49 -13.53 6.45 -8.76
CA TYR A 49 -14.37 6.22 -7.59
C TYR A 49 -14.63 4.73 -7.38
N CYS A 50 -14.33 4.25 -6.18
CA CYS A 50 -14.54 2.87 -5.77
C CYS A 50 -15.11 2.79 -4.36
N ASP A 51 -15.57 1.60 -3.98
CA ASP A 51 -16.21 1.31 -2.69
C ASP A 51 -15.19 1.10 -1.57
N LEU A 52 -14.11 1.91 -1.57
CA LEU A 52 -12.97 1.81 -0.66
C LEU A 52 -13.38 1.88 0.82
N GLU A 53 -14.27 2.82 1.15
CA GLU A 53 -14.84 3.00 2.50
C GLU A 53 -16.38 3.00 2.44
N TYR A 54 -16.98 2.28 1.49
CA TYR A 54 -18.43 2.25 1.30
C TYR A 54 -18.98 0.82 1.32
N GLU A 55 -19.97 0.58 2.17
CA GLU A 55 -20.64 -0.72 2.30
C GLU A 55 -21.91 -0.74 1.45
N LYS A 56 -21.82 -1.35 0.26
CA LYS A 56 -22.89 -1.38 -0.75
C LYS A 56 -24.24 -1.88 -0.23
N ASN A 57 -24.24 -2.87 0.68
CA ASN A 57 -25.47 -3.48 1.19
C ASN A 57 -26.22 -2.60 2.19
N ARG A 58 -25.49 -1.76 2.94
CA ARG A 58 -26.06 -0.89 3.98
C ARG A 58 -26.18 0.56 3.55
N GLY A 59 -25.49 0.93 2.48
CA GLY A 59 -25.46 2.31 1.97
C GLY A 59 -24.69 3.28 2.88
N THR A 60 -23.85 2.76 3.79
CA THR A 60 -23.15 3.52 4.83
C THR A 60 -21.64 3.51 4.63
N ARG A 61 -20.94 4.41 5.34
CA ARG A 61 -19.47 4.36 5.45
C ARG A 61 -19.05 3.05 6.14
N GLY A 62 -18.05 2.39 5.58
CA GLY A 62 -17.41 1.19 6.12
C GLY A 62 -15.89 1.36 6.28
N SER A 63 -15.21 0.36 6.83
CA SER A 63 -13.76 0.40 6.99
C SER A 63 -13.06 -0.25 5.80
N ARG A 64 -12.07 0.44 5.22
CA ARG A 64 -11.21 -0.15 4.18
C ARG A 64 -10.47 -1.41 4.66
N HIS A 65 -10.25 -1.53 5.98
CA HIS A 65 -9.55 -2.68 6.56
C HIS A 65 -10.39 -3.96 6.52
N ASP A 66 -11.72 -3.86 6.43
CA ASP A 66 -12.61 -5.02 6.40
C ASP A 66 -12.32 -5.92 5.19
N ARG A 67 -11.91 -5.33 4.07
CA ARG A 67 -11.55 -6.05 2.83
C ARG A 67 -10.18 -6.71 2.93
N VAL A 68 -9.18 -6.01 3.49
CA VAL A 68 -7.80 -6.49 3.48
C VAL A 68 -7.51 -7.52 4.58
N ARG A 69 -8.26 -7.51 5.70
CA ARG A 69 -8.02 -8.43 6.82
C ARG A 69 -8.30 -9.90 6.51
N ALA A 70 -9.14 -10.18 5.50
CA ALA A 70 -9.59 -11.55 5.23
C ALA A 70 -8.43 -12.51 4.93
N LEU A 71 -7.47 -12.08 4.09
CA LEU A 71 -6.32 -12.92 3.72
C LEU A 71 -5.34 -13.14 4.88
N PRO A 72 -4.86 -12.10 5.61
CA PRO A 72 -4.01 -12.32 6.79
C PRO A 72 -4.64 -13.26 7.81
N LEU A 73 -5.92 -13.09 8.14
CA LEU A 73 -6.60 -13.95 9.10
C LEU A 73 -6.63 -15.42 8.64
N ALA A 74 -6.90 -15.66 7.35
CA ALA A 74 -6.91 -17.00 6.77
C ALA A 74 -5.53 -17.65 6.67
N LEU A 75 -4.45 -16.85 6.66
CA LEU A 75 -3.07 -17.34 6.53
C LEU A 75 -2.37 -17.56 7.87
N THR A 76 -2.80 -16.92 8.95
CA THR A 76 -2.06 -16.90 10.21
C THR A 76 -2.81 -17.41 11.43
N ASP A 77 -4.09 -17.80 11.30
CA ASP A 77 -4.99 -18.15 12.42
C ASP A 77 -5.04 -17.09 13.53
N ALA A 78 -4.73 -15.83 13.20
CA ALA A 78 -4.76 -14.73 14.15
C ALA A 78 -6.20 -14.32 14.48
N GLU A 79 -6.43 -13.80 15.69
CA GLU A 79 -7.73 -13.28 16.13
C GLU A 79 -8.11 -11.95 15.46
N GLY A 80 -7.11 -11.22 14.96
CA GLY A 80 -7.26 -9.91 14.35
C GLY A 80 -6.11 -9.58 13.41
N ALA A 81 -6.37 -8.70 12.44
CA ALA A 81 -5.36 -8.23 11.50
C ALA A 81 -5.54 -6.75 11.17
N HIS A 82 -4.42 -6.05 11.08
CA HIS A 82 -4.35 -4.66 10.67
C HIS A 82 -3.22 -4.47 9.66
N VAL A 83 -3.41 -3.63 8.65
CA VAL A 83 -2.44 -3.38 7.58
C VAL A 83 -2.09 -1.90 7.57
N THR A 84 -0.82 -1.60 7.78
CA THR A 84 -0.26 -0.25 7.68
C THR A 84 0.41 -0.03 6.33
N VAL A 85 0.83 1.20 6.04
CA VAL A 85 1.53 1.54 4.79
C VAL A 85 2.81 0.72 4.56
N ASN A 86 3.55 0.41 5.62
CA ASN A 86 4.72 -0.47 5.58
C ASN A 86 5.03 -1.03 6.97
N ASN A 87 6.04 -1.91 7.05
CA ASN A 87 6.49 -2.53 8.30
C ASN A 87 7.04 -1.51 9.32
N ALA A 88 7.77 -0.48 8.89
CA ALA A 88 8.30 0.52 9.82
C ALA A 88 7.17 1.26 10.56
N SER A 89 6.10 1.61 9.86
CA SER A 89 4.88 2.16 10.46
C SER A 89 4.16 1.16 11.35
N ALA A 90 4.16 -0.13 10.99
CA ALA A 90 3.59 -1.18 11.84
C ALA A 90 4.34 -1.26 13.18
N VAL A 91 5.68 -1.31 13.15
CA VAL A 91 6.52 -1.32 14.35
C VAL A 91 6.26 -0.08 15.20
N LEU A 92 6.29 1.11 14.60
CA LEU A 92 6.03 2.37 15.31
C LEU A 92 4.63 2.38 15.95
N LEU A 93 3.60 1.96 15.20
CA LEU A 93 2.23 1.89 15.68
C LEU A 93 2.10 0.90 16.84
N SER A 94 2.66 -0.31 16.71
CA SER A 94 2.62 -1.33 17.75
C SER A 94 3.30 -0.87 19.03
N LEU A 95 4.51 -0.31 18.95
CA LEU A 95 5.23 0.19 20.13
C LEU A 95 4.48 1.36 20.78
N THR A 96 3.95 2.28 19.97
CA THR A 96 3.18 3.43 20.46
C THR A 96 1.87 3.01 21.11
N ALA A 97 1.18 1.99 20.59
CA ALA A 97 -0.09 1.53 21.12
C ALA A 97 0.08 0.67 22.38
N LEU A 98 1.07 -0.23 22.39
CA LEU A 98 1.22 -1.26 23.43
C LEU A 98 2.18 -0.87 24.55
N ALA A 99 3.20 -0.06 24.26
CA ALA A 99 4.33 0.20 25.16
C ALA A 99 4.68 1.69 25.29
N ARG A 100 3.72 2.60 25.10
CA ARG A 100 3.97 4.04 25.25
C ARG A 100 4.58 4.36 26.62
N ARG A 101 5.78 4.95 26.62
CA ARG A 101 6.54 5.30 27.83
C ARG A 101 6.86 4.10 28.73
N LYS A 102 6.95 2.91 28.16
CA LYS A 102 7.41 1.69 28.82
C LYS A 102 8.64 1.17 28.08
N GLU A 103 9.43 0.39 28.78
CA GLU A 103 10.50 -0.39 28.18
C GLU A 103 9.92 -1.54 27.36
N VAL A 104 10.60 -1.89 26.27
CA VAL A 104 10.34 -3.09 25.45
C VAL A 104 11.66 -3.87 25.40
N ILE A 105 11.60 -5.14 25.79
CA ILE A 105 12.76 -6.05 25.89
C ILE A 105 13.11 -6.60 24.51
#